data_AF-A0A9E0CXS5-F1
#
_entry.id   AF-A0A9E0CXS5-F1
#
_cell.length_a   1.000
_cell.length_b   1.000
_cell.length_c   1.000
_cell.angle_alpha   90.00
_cell.angle_beta   90.00
_cell.angle_gamma   90.00
#
_symmetry.space_group_name_H-M   'P 1'
#
loop_
_entity.id
_entity.type
_entity.pdbx_description
1 polymer ?
#
loop_
_entity_poly.entity_id
_entity_poly.type
_entity_poly.pdbx_seq_one_letter_code
_entity_poly.pdbx_strand_id
1 'polypeptide(L)' 'MKITGAQALIRSLEMEGVETIFGLPGGCILPAYDPLLDSPIRHILVRHEQGAGH' A
#
# COMPACT_ATOMS: atom_id res chain seq x y z
N MET A 1 16.56 -12.90 -7.53
CA MET A 1 15.29 -12.55 -8.20
C MET A 1 15.14 -11.04 -8.20
N LYS A 2 14.62 -10.45 -9.28
CA LYS A 2 14.34 -9.02 -9.39
C LYS A 2 12.91 -8.78 -8.89
N ILE A 3 12.70 -7.84 -7.97
CA ILE A 3 11.36 -7.44 -7.50
C ILE A 3 10.91 -6.15 -8.21
N THR A 4 9.61 -5.93 -8.31
CA THR A 4 9.06 -4.67 -8.84
C THR A 4 9.21 -3.53 -7.82
N GLY A 5 9.11 -2.28 -8.26
CA GLY A 5 9.11 -1.13 -7.34
C GLY A 5 7.96 -1.18 -6.33
N ALA A 6 6.78 -1.62 -6.77
CA ALA A 6 5.61 -1.83 -5.90
C ALA A 6 5.89 -2.88 -4.82
N GLN A 7 6.47 -4.03 -5.19
CA GLN A 7 6.84 -5.06 -4.22
C GLN A 7 7.92 -4.58 -3.24
N ALA A 8 8.89 -3.80 -3.73
CA ALA A 8 9.91 -3.20 -2.88
C ALA A 8 9.30 -2.22 -1.86
N LEU A 9 8.31 -1.42 -2.28
CA LEU A 9 7.58 -0.50 -1.42
C LEU A 9 6.87 -1.23 -0.28
N ILE A 10 6.02 -2.21 -0.60
CA ILE A 10 5.23 -2.94 0.41
C ILE A 10 6.14 -3.70 1.38
N ARG A 11 7.18 -4.40 0.88
CA ARG A 11 8.15 -5.08 1.75
C ARG A 11 8.89 -4.13 2.67
N SER A 12 9.22 -2.92 2.20
CA SER A 12 9.87 -1.93 3.06
C SER A 12 8.95 -1.51 4.19
N LEU A 13 7.66 -1.29 3.91
CA LEU A 13 6.68 -0.96 4.95
C LEU A 13 6.50 -2.11 5.96
N GLU A 14 6.47 -3.36 5.48
CA GLU A 14 6.44 -4.55 6.35
C GLU A 14 7.67 -4.62 7.27
N MET A 15 8.86 -4.34 6.73
CA MET A 15 10.12 -4.35 7.50
C MET A 15 10.17 -3.24 8.56
N GLU A 16 9.55 -2.10 8.29
CA GLU A 16 9.39 -1.00 9.25
C GLU A 16 8.25 -1.27 10.28
N GLY A 17 7.60 -2.43 10.21
CA GLY A 17 6.54 -2.81 11.15
C GLY A 17 5.23 -2.07 10.92
N VAL A 18 4.99 -1.55 9.71
CA VAL A 18 3.70 -0.94 9.37
C VAL A 18 2.63 -2.04 9.38
N GLU A 19 1.56 -1.83 10.15
CA GLU A 19 0.44 -2.78 10.23
C GLU A 19 -0.80 -2.31 9.46
N THR A 20 -0.91 -1.01 9.16
CA THR A 20 -2.09 -0.41 8.53
C THR A 20 -1.71 0.69 7.56
N ILE A 21 -2.38 0.72 6.39
CA ILE A 21 -2.26 1.77 5.38
C ILE A 21 -3.65 2.33 5.08
N PHE A 22 -3.76 3.65 5.00
CA PHE A 22 -4.95 4.35 4.53
C PHE A 22 -4.73 4.77 3.07
N GLY A 23 -5.73 4.57 2.21
CA GLY A 23 -5.59 4.98 0.82
C GLY A 23 -6.87 4.94 0.02
N LEU A 24 -6.86 5.67 -1.09
CA LEU A 24 -7.90 5.65 -2.11
C LEU A 24 -7.26 5.15 -3.43
N PRO A 25 -7.64 3.97 -3.94
CA PRO A 25 -7.10 3.47 -5.20
C PRO A 25 -7.49 4.39 -6.36
N GLY A 26 -6.49 4.79 -7.15
CA GLY A 26 -6.66 5.52 -8.40
C GLY A 26 -5.85 4.85 -9.52
N GLY A 27 -6.20 5.11 -10.78
CA GLY A 27 -5.63 4.42 -11.95
C GLY A 27 -4.10 4.31 -11.95
N CYS A 28 -3.41 5.40 -11.60
CA CYS A 28 -1.94 5.45 -11.61
C CYS A 28 -1.29 4.65 -10.48
N ILE A 29 -1.95 4.48 -9.33
CA ILE A 29 -1.38 3.83 -8.14
C ILE A 29 -1.81 2.37 -7.98
N LEU A 30 -2.77 1.89 -8.79
CA LEU A 30 -3.24 0.50 -8.74
C LEU A 30 -2.13 -0.56 -8.74
N PRO A 31 -1.02 -0.45 -9.51
CA PRO A 31 0.05 -1.44 -9.47
C PRO A 31 0.74 -1.57 -8.09
N ALA A 32 0.65 -0.55 -7.22
CA ALA A 32 1.16 -0.62 -5.85
C ALA A 32 0.24 -1.41 -4.91
N TYR A 33 -1.03 -1.61 -5.28
CA TYR A 33 -1.98 -2.40 -4.51
C TYR A 33 -1.84 -3.89 -4.75
N ASP A 34 -1.35 -4.32 -5.92
CA ASP A 34 -1.15 -5.75 -6.23
C ASP A 34 -0.36 -6.48 -5.13
N PRO A 35 0.85 -6.03 -4.72
CA PRO A 35 1.58 -6.67 -3.62
C PRO A 35 0.95 -6.45 -2.23
N LEU A 36 0.08 -5.45 -2.06
CA LEU A 36 -0.63 -5.22 -0.81
C LEU A 36 -1.71 -6.29 -0.56
N LEU A 37 -2.25 -6.91 -1.62
CA LEU A 37 -3.25 -7.99 -1.49
C LEU A 37 -2.70 -9.24 -0.79
N ASP A 38 -1.41 -9.52 -0.96
CA ASP A 38 -0.71 -10.65 -0.34
C ASP A 38 -0.02 -10.27 0.98
N SER A 39 -0.09 -8.99 1.38
CA SER A 39 0.58 -8.47 2.56
C SER A 39 -0.27 -8.67 3.83
N PRO A 40 0.34 -8.87 5.01
CA PRO A 40 -0.37 -8.82 6.28
C PRO A 40 -0.85 -7.39 6.64
N ILE A 41 -0.38 -6.36 5.92
CA ILE A 41 -0.76 -4.97 6.16
C ILE A 41 -2.25 -4.77 5.87
N ARG A 42 -2.98 -4.22 6.84
CA ARG A 42 -4.39 -3.88 6.67
C ARG A 42 -4.54 -2.61 5.84
N HIS A 43 -5.20 -2.71 4.69
CA HIS A 43 -5.63 -1.53 3.93
C HIS A 43 -6.98 -1.00 4.45
N ILE A 44 -7.06 0.32 4.65
CA ILE A 44 -8.29 1.04 4.96
C ILE A 44 -8.62 1.97 3.80
N LEU A 45 -9.71 1.64 3.10
CA LEU A 45 -10.26 2.47 2.04
C LEU A 45 -10.86 3.75 2.63
N VAL A 46 -10.32 4.90 2.21
CA VAL A 46 -10.87 6.21 2.59
C VAL A 46 -11.87 6.70 1.54
N ARG A 47 -12.57 7.81 1.83
CA ARG A 47 -13.49 8.46 0.88
C ARG A 47 -12.84 9.59 0.08
N HIS A 48 -11.82 10.22 0.64
CA HIS A 48 -11.06 11.32 0.04
C HIS A 48 -9.59 11.20 0.44
N GLU A 49 -8.68 11.56 -0.45
CA GLU A 49 -7.23 11.49 -0.23
C GLU A 49 -6.79 12.36 0.94
N GLN A 50 -7.42 13.53 1.13
CA GLN A 50 -7.20 14.37 2.31
C GLN A 50 -7.47 13.61 3.61
N GLY A 51 -8.47 12.72 3.61
CA GLY A 51 -8.81 11.89 4.77
C GLY A 51 -7.88 10.67 4.97
N ALA A 52 -7.02 10.33 4.00
CA ALA A 52 -5.98 9.32 4.19
C ALA A 52 -4.73 9.88 4.89
N GLY A 53 -4.45 11.18 4.74
CA GLY A 53 -3.25 11.81 5.28
C GLY A 53 -3.44 12.51 6.63
N HIS A 54 -4.67 12.58 7.15
CA HIS A 54 -5.00 13.22 8.42
C HIS A 54 -5.00 12.21 9.57
#